data_AF-A0A7C3XF02-F1
#
_entry.id   AF-A0A7C3XF02-F1
#
_cell.length_a   1.000
_cell.length_b   1.000
_cell.length_c   1.000
_cell.angle_alpha   90.00
_cell.angle_beta   90.00
_cell.angle_gamma   90.00
#
_symmetry.space_group_name_H-M   'P 1'
#
loop_
_entity.id
_entity.type
_entity.pdbx_description
1 polymer ?
#
loop_
_entity_poly.entity_id
_entity_poly.type
_entity_poly.pdbx_seq_one_letter_code
_entity_poly.pdbx_strand_id
1 'polypeptide(L)'
;MAIWDEIISFITSGEIFTIPTLPMMIISFIVGLVLGFVLKKALKILIIVALVAIVAAYFGVLGLSFDKLKSAVQTYGPQVAHYAALLVGVLPLGLGFVIGLLLGFIFG
;
A
#
# COMPACT_ATOMS: atom_id res chain seq x y z
N MET A 1 -14.79 0.69 39.79
CA MET A 1 -13.38 0.28 39.89
C MET A 1 -13.21 -1.17 39.43
N ALA A 2 -14.09 -2.10 39.83
CA ALA A 2 -14.08 -3.50 39.39
C ALA A 2 -13.92 -3.76 37.88
N ILE A 3 -14.63 -3.01 37.01
CA ILE A 3 -14.53 -3.17 35.54
C ILE A 3 -13.13 -2.82 35.01
N TRP A 4 -12.47 -1.83 35.60
CA TRP A 4 -11.12 -1.44 35.19
C TRP A 4 -10.10 -2.50 35.59
N ASP A 5 -10.26 -3.10 36.76
CA ASP A 5 -9.39 -4.17 37.24
C ASP A 5 -9.61 -5.48 36.45
N GLU A 6 -10.84 -5.77 36.03
CA GLU A 6 -11.16 -6.88 35.12
C GLU A 6 -10.53 -6.69 33.74
N ILE A 7 -10.61 -5.49 33.16
CA ILE A 7 -9.98 -5.17 31.88
C ILE A 7 -8.46 -5.29 31.98
N ILE A 8 -7.86 -4.79 33.06
CA ILE A 8 -6.42 -4.87 33.28
C ILE A 8 -6.00 -6.33 33.47
N SER A 9 -6.73 -7.09 34.30
CA SER A 9 -6.52 -8.52 34.53
C SER A 9 -6.63 -9.33 33.24
N PHE A 10 -7.60 -9.03 32.36
CA PHE A 10 -7.76 -9.73 31.08
C PHE A 10 -6.62 -9.43 30.09
N ILE A 11 -6.01 -8.25 30.19
CA ILE A 11 -4.83 -7.87 29.40
C ILE A 11 -3.53 -8.49 29.97
N THR A 12 -3.45 -8.70 31.30
CA THR A 12 -2.24 -9.21 31.98
C THR A 12 -2.24 -10.71 32.29
N SER A 13 -3.37 -11.41 32.16
CA SER A 13 -3.53 -12.81 32.62
C SER A 13 -2.79 -13.88 31.82
N GLY A 14 -1.98 -13.53 30.81
CA GLY A 14 -1.02 -14.49 30.25
C GLY A 14 -1.64 -15.66 29.46
N GLU A 15 -2.96 -15.72 29.25
CA GLU A 15 -3.63 -16.64 28.28
C GLU A 15 -3.37 -16.23 26.80
N ILE A 16 -2.27 -15.52 26.59
CA ILE A 16 -1.79 -14.81 25.41
C ILE A 16 -0.97 -15.75 24.50
N PHE A 17 -1.23 -17.07 24.53
CA PHE A 17 -0.79 -17.95 23.43
C PHE A 17 -1.60 -17.72 22.15
N THR A 18 -2.65 -16.90 22.23
CA THR A 18 -3.24 -16.21 21.08
C THR A 18 -2.83 -14.74 21.18
N ILE A 19 -1.99 -14.28 20.25
CA ILE A 19 -1.62 -12.87 20.15
C ILE A 19 -2.91 -12.04 20.20
N PRO A 20 -3.03 -10.99 21.04
CA PRO A 20 -4.23 -10.17 21.08
C PRO A 20 -4.45 -9.63 19.66
N THR A 21 -5.61 -9.92 19.10
CA THR A 21 -5.93 -9.61 17.69
C THR A 21 -5.89 -8.11 17.40
N LEU A 22 -6.02 -7.28 18.44
CA LEU A 22 -5.96 -5.82 18.40
C LEU A 22 -4.59 -5.26 17.91
N PRO A 23 -3.45 -5.58 18.55
CA PRO A 23 -2.11 -5.21 18.07
C PRO A 23 -1.87 -5.51 16.58
N MET A 24 -2.21 -6.72 16.12
CA MET A 24 -2.02 -7.11 14.72
C MET A 24 -2.90 -6.28 13.77
N MET A 25 -4.12 -5.96 14.18
CA MET A 25 -5.03 -5.11 13.42
C MET A 25 -4.51 -3.67 13.30
N ILE A 26 -3.99 -3.11 14.39
CA ILE A 26 -3.42 -1.74 14.41
C ILE A 26 -2.19 -1.67 13.51
N ILE A 27 -1.29 -2.65 13.59
CA ILE A 27 -0.12 -2.72 12.71
C ILE A 27 -0.55 -2.79 11.24
N SER A 28 -1.52 -3.66 10.93
CA SER A 28 -2.06 -3.78 9.56
C SER A 28 -2.66 -2.46 9.05
N PHE A 29 -3.35 -1.72 9.93
CA PHE A 29 -3.95 -0.43 9.62
C PHE A 29 -2.89 0.64 9.32
N ILE A 30 -1.86 0.76 10.15
CA ILE A 30 -0.77 1.73 9.94
C ILE A 30 -0.03 1.41 8.63
N VAL A 31 0.27 0.14 8.36
CA VAL A 31 0.90 -0.29 7.10
C VAL A 31 0.02 0.07 5.90
N GLY A 32 -1.29 -0.19 5.99
CA GLY A 32 -2.26 0.23 4.99
C GLY A 32 -2.21 1.74 4.75
N LEU A 33 -2.27 2.53 5.81
CA LEU A 33 -2.29 4.01 5.74
C LEU A 33 -1.03 4.58 5.07
N VAL A 34 0.15 4.09 5.45
CA VAL A 34 1.42 4.51 4.84
C VAL A 34 1.47 4.13 3.37
N LEU A 35 1.08 2.91 3.01
CA LEU A 35 1.06 2.48 1.61
C LEU A 35 0.06 3.27 0.77
N GLY A 36 -1.15 3.52 1.30
CA GLY A 36 -2.16 4.35 0.65
C GLY A 36 -1.66 5.77 0.36
N PHE A 37 -0.97 6.39 1.33
CA PHE A 37 -0.34 7.71 1.17
C PHE A 37 0.70 7.71 0.05
N VAL A 38 1.62 6.74 0.05
CA VAL A 38 2.67 6.63 -0.96
C VAL A 38 2.07 6.40 -2.36
N LEU A 39 1.06 5.54 -2.46
CA LEU A 39 0.35 5.26 -3.72
C LEU A 39 -0.29 6.52 -4.30
N LYS A 40 -0.95 7.35 -3.48
CA LYS A 40 -1.53 8.61 -3.96
C LYS A 40 -0.48 9.57 -4.50
N LYS A 41 0.64 9.70 -3.80
CA LYS A 41 1.74 10.57 -4.24
C LYS A 41 2.36 10.07 -5.55
N ALA A 42 2.58 8.76 -5.67
CA ALA A 42 3.07 8.14 -6.90
C ALA A 42 2.10 8.35 -8.06
N LEU A 43 0.79 8.20 -7.83
CA LEU A 43 -0.24 8.39 -8.85
C LEU A 43 -0.30 9.83 -9.35
N LYS A 44 -0.19 10.83 -8.47
CA LYS A 44 -0.12 12.25 -8.86
C LYS A 44 1.06 12.52 -9.79
N ILE A 45 2.25 12.00 -9.44
CA ILE A 45 3.45 12.16 -10.28
C ILE A 45 3.26 11.48 -11.63
N LEU A 46 2.71 10.26 -11.63
CA LEU A 46 2.47 9.51 -12.86
C LEU A 46 1.52 10.24 -13.81
N ILE A 47 0.46 10.87 -13.28
CA ILE A 47 -0.46 11.70 -14.08
C ILE A 47 0.28 12.89 -14.71
N ILE A 48 1.12 13.60 -13.95
CA ILE A 48 1.90 14.73 -14.47
C ILE A 48 2.83 14.26 -15.59
N VAL A 49 3.57 13.17 -15.36
CA VAL A 49 4.50 12.60 -16.35
C VAL A 49 3.74 12.16 -17.60
N ALA A 50 2.58 11.50 -17.44
CA ALA A 50 1.74 11.08 -18.56
C ALA A 50 1.23 12.28 -19.37
N LEU A 51 0.80 13.35 -18.71
CA LEU A 51 0.35 14.58 -19.37
C LEU A 51 1.48 15.22 -20.19
N VAL A 52 2.67 15.36 -19.59
CA VAL A 52 3.85 15.91 -20.28
C VAL A 52 4.25 15.02 -21.46
N ALA A 53 4.21 13.71 -21.31
CA ALA A 53 4.53 12.77 -22.37
C ALA A 53 3.55 12.89 -23.56
N ILE A 54 2.25 13.06 -23.28
CA ILE A 54 1.23 13.28 -24.33
C ILE A 54 1.50 14.58 -25.08
N VAL A 55 1.79 15.67 -24.37
CA VAL A 55 2.09 16.96 -24.99
C VAL A 55 3.37 16.86 -25.84
N ALA A 56 4.43 16.27 -25.31
CA ALA A 56 5.69 16.09 -26.06
C ALA A 56 5.53 15.14 -27.27
N ALA A 57 4.63 14.15 -27.18
CA ALA A 57 4.28 13.31 -28.31
C ALA A 57 3.51 14.08 -29.40
N TYR A 58 2.60 14.97 -29.01
CA TYR A 58 1.87 15.84 -29.94
C TYR A 58 2.80 16.76 -30.74
N PHE A 59 3.82 17.34 -30.08
CA PHE A 59 4.85 18.16 -30.74
C PHE A 59 5.90 17.35 -31.53
N GLY A 60 5.77 16.02 -31.59
CA GLY A 60 6.69 15.15 -32.32
C GLY A 60 8.06 14.96 -31.66
N VAL A 61 8.25 15.48 -30.44
CA VAL A 61 9.50 15.34 -29.67
C VAL A 61 9.66 13.91 -29.14
N LEU A 62 8.54 13.27 -28.79
CA LEU A 62 8.51 11.87 -28.35
C LEU A 62 7.74 11.02 -29.36
N GLY A 63 8.45 10.15 -30.07
CA GLY A 63 7.82 9.02 -30.74
C GLY A 63 7.36 8.02 -29.70
N LEU A 64 6.05 7.91 -29.45
CA LEU A 64 5.43 6.85 -28.65
C LEU A 64 5.71 5.48 -29.31
N SER A 65 6.91 4.96 -29.13
CA SER A 65 7.31 3.66 -29.65
C SER A 65 6.82 2.61 -28.68
N PHE A 66 5.68 1.99 -29.01
CA PHE A 66 5.10 0.88 -28.25
C PHE A 66 6.11 -0.26 -28.03
N ASP A 67 7.09 -0.42 -28.90
CA ASP A 67 8.19 -1.38 -28.74
C ASP A 67 9.08 -1.08 -27.54
N LYS A 68 9.40 0.21 -27.30
CA LYS A 68 10.18 0.61 -26.11
C LYS A 68 9.39 0.46 -24.81
N LEU A 69 8.07 0.67 -24.87
CA LEU A 69 7.19 0.43 -23.73
C LEU A 69 7.11 -1.07 -23.44
N LYS A 70 6.96 -1.89 -24.48
CA LYS A 70 6.91 -3.35 -24.37
C LYS A 70 8.21 -3.93 -23.82
N SER A 71 9.36 -3.46 -24.30
CA SER A 71 10.66 -3.89 -23.76
C SER A 71 10.84 -3.47 -22.31
N ALA A 72 10.46 -2.25 -21.94
CA ALA A 72 10.50 -1.79 -20.55
C ALA A 72 9.60 -2.65 -19.64
N VAL A 73 8.38 -2.99 -20.08
CA VAL A 73 7.48 -3.88 -19.33
C VAL A 73 8.07 -5.29 -19.22
N GLN A 74 8.75 -5.81 -20.24
CA GLN A 74 9.39 -7.12 -20.16
C GLN A 74 10.60 -7.13 -19.23
N THR A 75 11.37 -6.04 -19.19
CA THR A 75 12.56 -5.92 -18.32
C THR A 75 12.18 -5.68 -16.86
N TYR A 76 11.27 -4.74 -16.59
CA TYR A 76 10.94 -4.31 -15.23
C TYR A 76 9.67 -4.96 -14.68
N GLY A 77 8.76 -5.42 -15.54
CA GLY A 77 7.49 -6.04 -15.15
C GLY A 77 7.66 -7.25 -14.23
N PRO A 78 8.55 -8.22 -14.53
CA PRO A 78 8.78 -9.36 -13.64
C PRO A 78 9.28 -8.95 -12.25
N GLN A 79 10.15 -7.93 -12.18
CA GLN A 79 10.69 -7.42 -10.93
C GLN A 79 9.60 -6.73 -10.10
N VAL A 80 8.81 -5.86 -10.74
CA VAL A 80 7.69 -5.17 -10.10
C VAL A 80 6.65 -6.19 -9.63
N ALA A 81 6.32 -7.20 -10.43
CA ALA A 81 5.40 -8.26 -10.05
C ALA A 81 5.93 -9.08 -8.86
N HIS A 82 7.24 -9.37 -8.82
CA HIS A 82 7.86 -10.06 -7.69
C HIS A 82 7.81 -9.23 -6.41
N TYR A 83 8.19 -7.95 -6.45
CA TYR A 83 8.10 -7.07 -5.28
C TYR A 83 6.65 -6.84 -4.84
N ALA A 84 5.71 -6.72 -5.78
CA ALA A 84 4.29 -6.65 -5.48
C ALA A 84 3.79 -7.94 -4.84
N ALA A 85 4.21 -9.11 -5.31
CA ALA A 85 3.84 -10.39 -4.71
C ALA A 85 4.42 -10.56 -3.29
N LEU A 86 5.65 -10.10 -3.04
CA LEU A 86 6.24 -10.09 -1.70
C LEU A 86 5.48 -9.14 -0.77
N LEU A 87 5.18 -7.91 -1.25
CA LEU A 87 4.38 -6.96 -0.49
C LEU A 87 3.01 -7.54 -0.16
N VAL A 88 2.27 -8.02 -1.17
CA VAL A 88 0.93 -8.59 -1.00
C VAL A 88 0.95 -9.85 -0.14
N GLY A 89 1.98 -10.68 -0.24
CA GLY A 89 2.13 -11.92 0.54
C GLY A 89 2.51 -11.71 2.00
N VAL A 90 3.20 -10.61 2.32
CA VAL A 90 3.57 -10.22 3.70
C VAL A 90 2.53 -9.27 4.31
N LEU A 91 1.66 -8.67 3.49
CA LEU A 91 0.62 -7.77 3.93
C LEU A 91 -0.39 -8.49 4.83
N PRO A 92 -0.62 -8.01 6.06
CA PRO A 92 -1.69 -8.53 6.88
C PRO A 92 -3.02 -8.11 6.22
N LEU A 93 -3.68 -9.02 5.49
CA LEU A 93 -4.91 -8.77 4.72
C LEU A 93 -6.17 -8.55 5.60
N GLY A 94 -5.98 -8.06 6.82
CA GLY A 94 -7.07 -7.75 7.73
C GLY A 94 -7.90 -6.55 7.24
N LEU A 95 -9.13 -6.44 7.75
CA LEU A 95 -10.01 -5.29 7.50
C LEU A 95 -9.32 -3.96 7.86
N GLY A 96 -8.47 -3.97 8.90
CA GLY A 96 -7.65 -2.81 9.28
C GLY A 96 -6.74 -2.32 8.16
N PHE A 97 -6.08 -3.23 7.44
CA PHE A 97 -5.24 -2.87 6.29
C PHE A 97 -6.02 -2.21 5.17
N VAL A 98 -7.18 -2.77 4.78
CA VAL A 98 -8.01 -2.22 3.70
C VAL A 98 -8.52 -0.82 4.06
N ILE A 99 -9.04 -0.66 5.28
CA ILE A 99 -9.54 0.63 5.76
C ILE A 99 -8.39 1.63 5.85
N GLY A 100 -7.25 1.23 6.41
CA GLY A 100 -6.04 2.05 6.47
C GLY A 100 -5.58 2.49 5.08
N LEU A 101 -5.53 1.58 4.12
CA LEU A 101 -5.13 1.85 2.74
C LEU A 101 -6.08 2.82 2.04
N LEU A 102 -7.39 2.63 2.18
CA LEU A 102 -8.37 3.55 1.61
C LEU A 102 -8.26 4.94 2.24
N LEU A 103 -8.15 5.04 3.57
CA LEU A 103 -7.99 6.32 4.25
C LEU A 103 -6.68 6.99 3.90
N GLY A 104 -5.57 6.26 3.88
CA GLY A 104 -4.26 6.76 3.46
C GLY A 104 -4.27 7.25 2.01
N PHE A 105 -4.97 6.53 1.13
CA PHE A 105 -5.12 6.95 -0.25
C PHE A 105 -6.05 8.16 -0.41
N ILE A 106 -7.16 8.25 0.34
CA ILE A 106 -8.09 9.38 0.22
C ILE A 106 -7.50 10.64 0.84
N PHE A 107 -6.93 10.55 2.04
CA PHE A 107 -6.46 11.69 2.83
C PHE A 107 -4.97 12.03 2.67
N GLY A 108 -4.17 11.14 2.07
CA GLY A 108 -2.73 11.34 1.85
C GLY A 108 -2.32 12.23 0.68
#